data_AF-A2DGW5-F1
#
_entry.id   AF-A2DGW5-F1
#
_cell.length_a   1.000
_cell.length_b   1.000
_cell.length_c   1.000
_cell.angle_alpha   90.00
_cell.angle_beta   90.00
_cell.angle_gamma   90.00
#
_symmetry.space_group_name_H-M   'P 1'
#
loop_
_entity.id
_entity.type
_entity.pdbx_description
1 polymer ?
#
loop_
_entity_poly.entity_id
_entity_poly.type
_entity_poly.pdbx_seq_one_letter_code
_entity_poly.pdbx_strand_id
1 'polypeptide(L)'
;MSDQDVHPSKYNKLRSTYKYYIDSYIALYQLKTDNEEELNKIYKMIKTELIDSKKFPPKIIMNDILNIIPYNNRYAKSYLFLAKLIYDEYHVEEVNNLMYLPIILFYKEYGIKLDKSANFEEDYSENIDIHTEDTIYRAIMNNDLERFITFTEIDGFDKYQKLKSKLYPYSKNGYSLLELC
;
A
#
# COMPACT_ATOMS: atom_id res chain seq x y z
N MET A 1 8.92 26.87 41.81
CA MET A 1 8.22 26.03 40.82
C MET A 1 7.62 26.99 39.81
N SER A 2 8.28 27.19 38.68
CA SER A 2 7.71 27.99 37.60
C SER A 2 6.91 27.04 36.71
N ASP A 3 5.60 27.11 36.82
CA ASP A 3 4.70 26.62 35.78
C ASP A 3 5.00 27.43 34.52
N GLN A 4 5.90 26.90 33.70
CA GLN A 4 6.03 27.34 32.32
C GLN A 4 4.78 26.82 31.61
N ASP A 5 3.77 27.68 31.51
CA ASP A 5 2.69 27.55 30.55
C ASP A 5 3.32 27.39 29.16
N VAL A 6 3.47 26.13 28.73
CA VAL A 6 3.92 25.78 27.39
C VAL A 6 2.77 26.16 26.48
N HIS A 7 2.79 27.42 26.01
CA HIS A 7 1.99 27.85 24.89
C HIS A 7 2.02 26.75 23.84
N PRO A 8 0.89 26.11 23.48
CA PRO A 8 0.91 25.05 22.49
C PRO A 8 1.58 25.63 21.26
N SER A 9 2.74 25.06 20.91
CA SER A 9 3.53 25.52 19.78
C SER A 9 2.60 25.60 18.56
N LYS A 10 2.84 26.53 17.63
CA LYS A 10 2.05 26.62 16.38
C LYS A 10 1.89 25.24 15.71
N TYR A 11 2.90 24.39 15.87
CA TYR A 11 2.88 22.96 15.52
C TYR A 11 1.78 22.15 16.22
N ASN A 12 1.68 22.17 17.56
CA ASN A 12 0.66 21.43 18.30
C ASN A 12 -0.76 21.84 17.88
N LYS A 13 -0.98 23.15 17.68
CA LYS A 13 -2.27 23.65 17.18
C LYS A 13 -2.58 23.10 15.79
N LEU A 14 -1.63 23.18 14.86
CA LEU A 14 -1.79 22.67 13.49
C LEU A 14 -2.04 21.16 13.48
N ARG A 15 -1.25 20.39 14.22
CA ARG A 15 -1.39 18.94 14.35
C ARG A 15 -2.75 18.55 14.88
N SER A 16 -3.25 19.23 15.90
CA SER A 16 -4.59 18.99 16.46
C SER A 16 -5.69 19.31 15.45
N THR A 17 -5.57 20.40 14.68
CA THR A 17 -6.53 20.75 13.62
C THR A 17 -6.60 19.69 12.52
N TYR A 18 -5.47 19.09 12.14
CA TYR A 18 -5.40 18.05 11.11
C TYR A 18 -5.32 16.62 11.66
N LYS A 19 -5.66 16.42 12.94
CA LYS A 19 -5.53 15.12 13.61
C LYS A 19 -6.27 14.01 12.86
N TYR A 20 -7.49 14.29 12.39
CA TYR A 20 -8.30 13.33 11.61
C TYR A 20 -7.56 12.82 10.35
N TYR A 21 -6.88 13.72 9.63
CA TYR A 21 -6.15 13.40 8.41
C TYR A 21 -4.90 12.57 8.76
N ILE A 22 -4.15 13.06 9.74
CA ILE A 22 -2.91 12.42 10.19
C ILE A 22 -3.20 11.00 10.70
N ASP A 23 -4.18 10.84 11.58
CA ASP A 23 -4.53 9.54 12.16
C ASP A 23 -5.06 8.58 11.09
N SER A 24 -5.86 9.06 10.13
CA SER A 24 -6.36 8.23 9.02
C SER A 24 -5.24 7.69 8.14
N TYR A 25 -4.29 8.55 7.76
CA TYR A 25 -3.14 8.15 6.95
C TYR A 25 -2.15 7.30 7.73
N ILE A 26 -1.96 7.54 9.04
CA ILE A 26 -1.17 6.66 9.89
C ILE A 26 -1.77 5.25 9.87
N ALA A 27 -3.08 5.11 10.02
CA ALA A 27 -3.72 3.80 9.97
C ALA A 27 -3.56 3.10 8.61
N LEU A 28 -3.64 3.84 7.50
CA LEU A 28 -3.41 3.31 6.16
C LEU A 28 -1.97 2.86 5.93
N TYR A 29 -0.98 3.68 6.28
CA TYR A 29 0.44 3.35 6.10
C TYR A 29 0.95 2.29 7.08
N GLN A 30 0.31 2.14 8.25
CA GLN A 30 0.67 1.13 9.26
C GLN A 30 -0.23 -0.10 9.22
N LEU A 31 -1.06 -0.25 8.20
CA LEU A 31 -1.95 -1.39 8.03
C LEU A 31 -1.14 -2.70 8.01
N LYS A 32 -1.52 -3.63 8.90
CA LYS A 32 -0.85 -4.92 9.08
C LYS A 32 -1.84 -6.09 9.23
N THR A 33 -2.97 -6.01 8.55
CA THR A 33 -4.06 -6.97 8.72
C THR A 33 -4.72 -7.28 7.39
N ASP A 34 -5.11 -8.55 7.22
CA ASP A 34 -5.99 -9.03 6.16
C ASP A 34 -7.39 -9.38 6.71
N ASN A 35 -7.64 -9.12 8.00
CA ASN A 35 -8.92 -9.40 8.63
C ASN A 35 -9.98 -8.40 8.16
N GLU A 36 -11.01 -8.88 7.47
CA GLU A 36 -12.07 -8.04 6.92
C GLU A 36 -12.79 -7.18 7.96
N GLU A 37 -13.00 -7.66 9.20
CA GLU A 37 -13.65 -6.87 10.25
C GLU A 37 -12.79 -5.67 10.67
N GLU A 38 -11.48 -5.85 10.76
CA GLU A 38 -10.53 -4.78 11.03
C GLU A 38 -10.44 -3.79 9.87
N LEU A 39 -10.39 -4.30 8.63
CA LEU A 39 -10.42 -3.47 7.42
C LEU A 39 -11.70 -2.63 7.35
N ASN A 40 -12.84 -3.21 7.70
CA ASN A 40 -14.11 -2.47 7.76
C ASN A 40 -14.10 -1.37 8.83
N LYS A 41 -13.38 -1.53 9.95
CA LYS A 41 -13.19 -0.45 10.94
C LYS A 41 -12.34 0.68 10.35
N ILE A 42 -11.25 0.35 9.66
CA ILE A 42 -10.41 1.33 8.97
C ILE A 42 -11.23 2.07 7.90
N TYR A 43 -12.01 1.35 7.10
CA TYR A 43 -12.89 1.93 6.08
C TYR A 43 -13.89 2.91 6.68
N LYS A 44 -14.59 2.54 7.76
CA LYS A 44 -15.55 3.44 8.44
C LYS A 44 -14.91 4.74 8.91
N MET A 45 -13.66 4.68 9.42
CA MET A 45 -12.92 5.87 9.82
C MET A 45 -12.60 6.74 8.60
N ILE A 46 -12.05 6.16 7.53
CA ILE A 46 -11.72 6.88 6.29
C ILE A 46 -12.96 7.55 5.70
N LYS A 47 -14.05 6.81 5.58
CA LYS A 47 -15.34 7.28 5.11
C LYS A 47 -15.82 8.50 5.91
N THR A 48 -15.90 8.36 7.23
CA THR A 48 -16.44 9.42 8.11
C THR A 48 -15.53 10.64 8.12
N GLU A 49 -14.23 10.44 8.30
CA GLU A 49 -13.28 11.53 8.57
C GLU A 49 -12.79 12.25 7.31
N LEU A 50 -12.65 11.53 6.18
CA LEU A 50 -12.06 12.06 4.95
C LEU A 50 -13.09 12.33 3.85
N ILE A 51 -14.07 11.44 3.67
CA ILE A 51 -15.01 11.50 2.53
C ILE A 51 -16.31 12.22 2.91
N ASP A 52 -17.05 11.71 3.89
CA ASP A 52 -18.38 12.23 4.27
C ASP A 52 -18.29 13.62 4.91
N SER A 53 -17.14 13.94 5.51
CA SER A 53 -16.81 15.30 5.97
C SER A 53 -16.60 16.31 4.84
N LYS A 54 -16.70 15.87 3.57
CA LYS A 54 -16.54 16.63 2.32
C LYS A 54 -15.17 17.29 2.17
N LYS A 55 -14.15 16.76 2.86
CA LYS A 55 -12.78 17.27 2.79
C LYS A 55 -12.06 16.78 1.54
N PHE A 56 -12.31 15.54 1.14
CA PHE A 56 -11.68 14.93 -0.03
C PHE A 56 -12.71 14.19 -0.89
N PRO A 57 -12.61 14.30 -2.23
CA PRO A 57 -13.42 13.48 -3.12
C PRO A 57 -13.07 11.98 -2.97
N PRO A 58 -14.05 11.06 -3.04
CA PRO A 58 -13.81 9.61 -2.95
C PRO A 58 -12.73 9.11 -3.91
N LYS A 59 -12.71 9.65 -5.13
CA LYS A 59 -11.71 9.35 -6.16
C LYS A 59 -10.27 9.62 -5.70
N ILE A 60 -10.06 10.69 -4.94
CA ILE A 60 -8.72 11.04 -4.41
C ILE A 60 -8.32 10.04 -3.34
N ILE A 61 -9.21 9.72 -2.40
CA ILE A 61 -8.93 8.77 -1.34
C ILE A 61 -8.67 7.35 -1.89
N MET A 62 -9.45 6.91 -2.87
CA MET A 62 -9.22 5.63 -3.55
C MET A 62 -7.85 5.61 -4.25
N ASN A 63 -7.47 6.70 -4.92
CA ASN A 63 -6.15 6.84 -5.54
C ASN A 63 -5.02 6.77 -4.50
N ASP A 64 -5.17 7.47 -3.38
CA ASP A 64 -4.17 7.50 -2.32
C ASP A 64 -3.97 6.10 -1.71
N ILE A 65 -5.06 5.37 -1.43
CA ILE A 65 -5.02 3.99 -0.94
C ILE A 65 -4.27 3.06 -1.90
N LEU A 66 -4.60 3.12 -3.20
CA LEU A 66 -3.97 2.28 -4.22
C LEU A 66 -2.48 2.59 -4.37
N ASN A 67 -2.07 3.85 -4.28
CA ASN A 67 -0.67 4.25 -4.37
C ASN A 67 0.18 3.85 -3.15
N ILE A 68 -0.43 3.37 -2.06
CA ILE A 68 0.32 2.82 -0.90
C ILE A 68 0.83 1.41 -1.20
N ILE A 69 0.18 0.65 -2.09
CA ILE A 69 0.48 -0.76 -2.36
C ILE A 69 1.98 -1.04 -2.59
N PRO A 70 2.71 -0.28 -3.43
CA PRO A 70 4.14 -0.55 -3.67
C PRO A 70 5.02 -0.44 -2.42
N TYR A 71 4.57 0.31 -1.41
CA TYR A 71 5.33 0.56 -0.17
C TYR A 71 4.97 -0.41 0.95
N ASN A 72 3.86 -1.14 0.83
CA ASN A 72 3.41 -2.12 1.82
C ASN A 72 2.75 -3.32 1.13
N ASN A 73 3.50 -3.92 0.20
CA ASN A 73 2.99 -4.90 -0.77
C ASN A 73 2.43 -6.18 -0.13
N ARG A 74 2.90 -6.56 1.06
CA ARG A 74 2.40 -7.68 1.85
C ARG A 74 0.88 -7.63 2.00
N TYR A 75 0.33 -6.44 2.19
CA TYR A 75 -1.10 -6.23 2.41
C TYR A 75 -1.80 -5.66 1.17
N ALA A 76 -1.27 -5.92 -0.03
CA ALA A 76 -1.86 -5.45 -1.28
C ALA A 76 -3.35 -5.79 -1.37
N LYS A 77 -3.74 -7.02 -1.01
CA LYS A 77 -5.16 -7.45 -1.02
C LYS A 77 -6.04 -6.59 -0.10
N SER A 78 -5.56 -6.25 1.08
CA SER A 78 -6.28 -5.35 2.00
C SER A 78 -6.49 -3.96 1.42
N TYR A 79 -5.48 -3.39 0.75
CA TYR A 79 -5.63 -2.10 0.08
C TYR A 79 -6.59 -2.17 -1.12
N LEU A 80 -6.54 -3.24 -1.91
CA LEU A 80 -7.49 -3.48 -2.99
C LEU A 80 -8.93 -3.59 -2.45
N PHE A 81 -9.12 -4.30 -1.34
CA PHE A 81 -10.41 -4.42 -0.66
C PHE A 81 -10.93 -3.06 -0.19
N LEU A 82 -10.10 -2.24 0.48
CA LEU A 82 -10.49 -0.88 0.88
C LEU A 82 -10.85 0.00 -0.32
N ALA A 83 -10.07 -0.08 -1.41
CA ALA A 83 -10.37 0.63 -2.65
C ALA A 83 -11.69 0.15 -3.28
N LYS A 84 -11.99 -1.15 -3.22
CA LYS A 84 -13.21 -1.74 -3.74
C LYS A 84 -14.44 -1.26 -2.98
N LEU A 85 -14.36 -1.13 -1.65
CA LEU A 85 -15.44 -0.56 -0.84
C LEU A 85 -15.78 0.88 -1.28
N ILE A 86 -14.74 1.71 -1.52
CA ILE A 86 -14.95 3.09 -2.03
C ILE A 86 -15.54 3.07 -3.44
N TYR A 87 -15.04 2.19 -4.32
CA TYR A 87 -15.56 2.03 -5.67
C TYR A 87 -17.06 1.71 -5.68
N ASP A 88 -17.47 0.73 -4.87
CA ASP A 88 -18.85 0.25 -4.82
C ASP A 88 -19.80 1.29 -4.22
N GLU A 89 -19.39 1.94 -3.13
CA GLU A 89 -20.25 2.87 -2.40
C GLU A 89 -20.38 4.23 -3.09
N TYR A 90 -19.31 4.72 -3.70
CA TYR A 90 -19.28 6.06 -4.31
C TYR A 90 -19.26 6.04 -5.83
N HIS A 91 -19.35 4.87 -6.45
CA HIS A 91 -19.37 4.68 -7.91
C HIS A 91 -18.20 5.39 -8.63
N VAL A 92 -16.98 5.21 -8.12
CA VAL A 92 -15.77 5.81 -8.69
C VAL A 92 -15.36 5.06 -9.96
N GLU A 93 -15.94 5.41 -11.10
CA GLU A 93 -15.75 4.66 -12.35
C GLU A 93 -14.36 4.80 -13.00
N GLU A 94 -13.63 5.87 -12.71
CA GLU A 94 -12.32 6.13 -13.34
C GLU A 94 -11.38 6.86 -12.39
N VAL A 95 -10.13 6.40 -12.32
CA VAL A 95 -9.06 7.03 -11.54
C VAL A 95 -7.89 7.35 -12.48
N ASN A 96 -7.64 8.64 -12.71
CA ASN A 96 -6.57 9.11 -13.60
C ASN A 96 -5.28 9.29 -12.81
N ASN A 97 -4.13 9.15 -13.47
CA ASN A 97 -2.78 9.35 -12.90
C ASN A 97 -2.38 8.36 -11.79
N LEU A 98 -2.95 7.16 -11.77
CA LEU A 98 -2.49 6.10 -10.88
C LEU A 98 -1.13 5.54 -11.33
N MET A 99 -0.36 5.03 -10.37
CA MET A 99 0.68 4.07 -10.72
C MET A 99 0.06 2.87 -11.44
N TYR A 100 0.69 2.44 -12.51
CA TYR A 100 0.16 1.42 -13.40
C TYR A 100 -0.03 0.04 -12.71
N LEU A 101 0.81 -0.29 -11.73
CA LEU A 101 0.73 -1.56 -11.00
C LEU A 101 -0.59 -1.72 -10.20
N PRO A 102 -0.98 -0.80 -9.29
CA PRO A 102 -2.26 -0.89 -8.59
C PRO A 102 -3.47 -1.10 -9.50
N ILE A 103 -3.50 -0.46 -10.67
CA ILE A 103 -4.57 -0.62 -11.67
C ILE A 103 -4.64 -2.06 -12.17
N ILE A 104 -3.50 -2.67 -12.52
CA ILE A 104 -3.46 -4.07 -12.96
C ILE A 104 -3.89 -5.01 -11.83
N LEU A 105 -3.40 -4.80 -10.61
CA LEU A 105 -3.76 -5.66 -9.47
C LEU A 105 -5.26 -5.60 -9.20
N PHE A 106 -5.87 -4.41 -9.26
CA PHE A 106 -7.31 -4.25 -9.10
C PHE A 106 -8.10 -4.94 -10.22
N TYR A 107 -7.62 -4.84 -11.46
CA TYR A 107 -8.23 -5.54 -12.59
C TYR A 107 -8.10 -7.07 -12.46
N LYS A 108 -6.94 -7.60 -12.05
CA LYS A 108 -6.75 -9.03 -11.84
C LYS A 108 -7.63 -9.58 -10.72
N GLU A 109 -7.81 -8.83 -9.63
CA GLU A 109 -8.61 -9.26 -8.48
C GLU A 109 -10.12 -9.17 -8.75
N TYR A 110 -10.60 -8.10 -9.38
CA TYR A 110 -12.04 -7.81 -9.50
C TYR A 110 -12.60 -7.77 -10.93
N GLY A 111 -11.76 -7.84 -11.96
CA GLY A 111 -12.17 -7.71 -13.36
C GLY A 111 -12.57 -6.29 -13.78
N ILE A 112 -12.30 -5.28 -12.96
CA ILE A 112 -12.72 -3.88 -13.16
C ILE A 112 -11.55 -3.06 -13.71
N LYS A 113 -11.78 -2.33 -14.81
CA LYS A 113 -10.81 -1.41 -15.40
C LYS A 113 -11.00 0.00 -14.82
N LEU A 114 -10.10 0.42 -13.94
CA LEU A 114 -10.11 1.77 -13.34
C LEU A 114 -9.54 2.87 -14.25
N ASP A 115 -8.79 2.48 -15.28
CA ASP A 115 -8.24 3.36 -16.30
C ASP A 115 -8.56 2.76 -17.67
N LYS A 116 -9.30 3.50 -18.50
CA LYS A 116 -9.71 3.05 -19.84
C LYS A 116 -8.56 3.13 -20.85
N SER A 117 -7.53 3.91 -20.56
CA SER A 117 -6.35 4.10 -21.41
C SER A 117 -5.25 3.06 -21.16
N ALA A 118 -5.28 2.39 -20.00
CA ALA A 118 -4.32 1.36 -19.66
C ALA A 118 -4.44 0.14 -20.59
N ASN A 119 -3.32 -0.25 -21.22
CA ASN A 119 -3.26 -1.48 -22.00
C ASN A 119 -3.08 -2.68 -21.05
N PHE A 120 -4.13 -3.46 -20.81
CA PHE A 120 -4.09 -4.61 -19.89
C PHE A 120 -3.59 -5.91 -20.54
N GLU A 121 -3.30 -5.91 -21.85
CA GLU A 121 -2.88 -7.09 -22.62
C GLU A 121 -1.36 -7.30 -22.63
N GLU A 122 -0.58 -6.34 -22.14
CA GLU A 122 0.88 -6.50 -22.03
C GLU A 122 1.23 -7.50 -20.92
N ASP A 123 2.13 -8.42 -21.24
CA ASP A 123 2.54 -9.54 -20.40
C ASP A 123 3.37 -9.04 -19.20
N TYR A 124 2.69 -8.72 -18.11
CA TYR A 124 3.27 -8.32 -16.82
C TYR A 124 3.36 -9.46 -15.82
N SER A 125 3.18 -10.71 -16.28
CA SER A 125 3.22 -11.91 -15.43
C SER A 125 4.58 -12.06 -14.73
N GLU A 126 5.69 -11.82 -15.44
CA GLU A 126 7.05 -12.16 -14.99
C GLU A 126 7.51 -11.48 -13.68
N ASN A 127 6.86 -10.41 -13.21
CA ASN A 127 7.27 -9.69 -11.99
C ASN A 127 6.23 -9.66 -10.86
N ILE A 128 4.99 -10.10 -11.10
CA ILE A 128 3.94 -10.12 -10.07
C ILE A 128 4.03 -11.40 -9.23
N ASP A 129 4.50 -12.50 -9.83
CA ASP A 129 4.47 -13.83 -9.22
C ASP A 129 5.72 -14.13 -8.34
N ILE A 130 6.64 -13.16 -8.19
CA ILE A 130 7.83 -13.30 -7.34
C ILE A 130 7.51 -13.60 -5.86
N HIS A 131 6.29 -13.28 -5.45
CA HIS A 131 5.77 -13.48 -4.10
C HIS A 131 4.90 -14.73 -3.95
N THR A 132 4.53 -15.39 -5.05
CA THR A 132 3.74 -16.63 -5.04
C THR A 132 4.62 -17.87 -5.05
N GLU A 133 5.79 -17.79 -5.68
CA GLU A 133 6.78 -18.86 -5.72
C GLU A 133 7.55 -19.03 -4.39
N ASP A 134 8.24 -20.15 -4.23
CA ASP A 134 9.13 -20.37 -3.09
C ASP A 134 10.47 -19.63 -3.29
N THR A 135 10.43 -18.31 -3.10
CA THR A 135 11.57 -17.42 -3.30
C THR A 135 11.99 -16.74 -2.00
N ILE A 136 13.24 -16.29 -1.96
CA ILE A 136 13.73 -15.42 -0.88
C ILE A 136 12.91 -14.13 -0.75
N TYR A 137 12.37 -13.60 -1.86
CA TYR A 137 11.53 -12.40 -1.85
C TYR A 137 10.20 -12.64 -1.13
N ARG A 138 9.61 -13.83 -1.29
CA ARG A 138 8.43 -14.23 -0.51
C ARG A 138 8.75 -14.39 0.97
N ALA A 139 9.91 -14.96 1.31
CA ALA A 139 10.35 -15.09 2.69
C ALA A 139 10.51 -13.71 3.35
N ILE A 140 11.17 -12.76 2.67
CA ILE A 140 11.33 -11.37 3.14
C ILE A 140 9.97 -10.70 3.35
N MET A 141 9.10 -10.68 2.33
CA MET A 141 7.79 -10.04 2.40
C MET A 141 6.94 -10.56 3.58
N ASN A 142 6.97 -11.87 3.84
CA ASN A 142 6.20 -12.49 4.93
C ASN A 142 6.89 -12.43 6.29
N ASN A 143 8.13 -11.92 6.37
CA ASN A 143 8.97 -11.98 7.55
C ASN A 143 9.20 -13.43 8.05
N ASP A 144 9.42 -14.36 7.11
CA ASP A 144 9.72 -15.77 7.35
C ASP A 144 11.24 -15.96 7.55
N LEU A 145 11.67 -15.89 8.80
CA LEU A 145 13.08 -15.96 9.18
C LEU A 145 13.71 -17.32 8.83
N GLU A 146 12.99 -18.42 9.04
CA GLU A 146 13.51 -19.78 8.84
C GLU A 146 13.79 -20.05 7.36
N ARG A 147 12.85 -19.69 6.47
CA ARG A 147 13.08 -19.79 5.03
C ARG A 147 14.18 -18.86 4.56
N PHE A 148 14.22 -17.64 5.08
CA PHE A 148 15.27 -16.68 4.72
C PHE A 148 16.66 -17.24 5.04
N ILE A 149 16.87 -17.79 6.24
CA ILE A 149 18.14 -18.43 6.63
C ILE A 149 18.47 -19.57 5.66
N THR A 150 17.50 -20.44 5.38
CA THR A 150 17.69 -21.58 4.46
C THR A 150 18.17 -21.11 3.09
N PHE A 151 17.58 -20.04 2.52
CA PHE A 151 18.04 -19.48 1.23
C PHE A 151 19.48 -18.94 1.28
N THR A 152 19.92 -18.40 2.43
CA THR A 152 21.29 -17.88 2.57
C THR A 152 22.34 -18.96 2.73
N GLU A 153 21.96 -20.19 3.11
CA GLU A 153 22.85 -21.32 3.32
C GLU A 153 23.02 -22.22 2.09
N ILE A 154 22.22 -22.01 1.03
CA ILE A 154 22.34 -22.76 -0.23
C ILE A 154 23.66 -22.41 -0.94
N ASP A 155 24.37 -23.45 -1.38
CA ASP A 155 25.55 -23.31 -2.23
C ASP A 155 25.22 -22.49 -3.48
N GLY A 156 25.94 -21.38 -3.67
CA GLY A 156 25.71 -20.45 -4.79
C GLY A 156 24.79 -19.26 -4.47
N PHE A 157 24.41 -19.05 -3.22
CA PHE A 157 23.71 -17.83 -2.79
C PHE A 157 24.47 -16.55 -3.17
N ASP A 158 23.85 -15.69 -3.98
CA ASP A 158 24.39 -14.37 -4.33
C ASP A 158 23.89 -13.30 -3.35
N LYS A 159 24.77 -12.90 -2.44
CA LYS A 159 24.52 -11.81 -1.48
C LYS A 159 24.40 -10.41 -2.13
N TYR A 160 24.84 -10.26 -3.38
CA TYR A 160 24.75 -9.01 -4.14
C TYR A 160 23.58 -8.99 -5.11
N GLN A 161 22.72 -10.02 -5.10
CA GLN A 161 21.55 -10.07 -5.96
C GLN A 161 20.65 -8.85 -5.73
N LYS A 162 20.08 -8.34 -6.82
CA LYS A 162 19.17 -7.20 -6.80
C LYS A 162 17.88 -7.52 -7.52
N LEU A 163 16.77 -7.07 -6.94
CA LEU A 163 15.45 -7.18 -7.51
C LEU A 163 15.07 -5.88 -8.23
N LYS A 164 14.75 -5.99 -9.52
CA LYS A 164 14.01 -4.97 -10.26
C LYS A 164 12.61 -5.48 -10.48
N SER A 165 11.66 -5.01 -9.68
CA SER A 165 10.26 -5.37 -9.82
C SER A 165 9.37 -4.14 -9.77
N LYS A 166 8.28 -4.17 -10.53
CA LYS A 166 7.23 -3.15 -10.51
C LYS A 166 6.36 -3.22 -9.25
N LEU A 167 6.48 -4.28 -8.44
CA LEU A 167 5.79 -4.42 -7.14
C LEU A 167 6.31 -3.47 -6.07
N TYR A 168 7.47 -2.86 -6.31
CA TYR A 168 8.12 -1.90 -5.42
C TYR A 168 8.25 -0.54 -6.11
N PRO A 169 8.55 0.54 -5.36
CA PRO A 169 8.80 1.84 -5.97
C PRO A 169 9.95 1.77 -6.99
N TYR A 170 9.94 2.69 -7.96
CA TYR A 170 10.93 2.65 -9.03
C TYR A 170 12.37 2.80 -8.48
N SER A 171 13.23 1.82 -8.80
CA SER A 171 14.67 1.89 -8.57
C SER A 171 15.44 1.58 -9.85
N LYS A 172 16.27 2.54 -10.30
CA LYS A 172 17.15 2.36 -11.47
C LYS A 172 18.10 1.16 -11.30
N ASN A 173 18.55 0.92 -10.07
CA ASN A 173 19.55 -0.10 -9.75
C ASN A 173 18.93 -1.40 -9.23
N GLY A 174 17.62 -1.42 -8.97
CA GLY A 174 16.96 -2.48 -8.19
C GLY A 174 17.23 -2.34 -6.70
N TYR A 175 16.58 -3.19 -5.91
CA TYR A 175 16.73 -3.30 -4.47
C TYR A 175 17.60 -4.49 -4.11
N SER A 176 18.56 -4.29 -3.23
CA SER A 176 19.25 -5.39 -2.56
C SER A 176 18.30 -6.12 -1.61
N LEU A 177 18.65 -7.36 -1.22
CA LEU A 177 17.87 -8.10 -0.23
C LEU A 177 17.70 -7.34 1.09
N LEU A 178 18.73 -6.58 1.51
CA LEU A 178 18.68 -5.80 2.74
C LEU A 178 17.72 -4.61 2.65
N GLU A 179 17.59 -3.98 1.48
CA GLU A 179 16.63 -2.89 1.26
C GLU A 179 15.18 -3.38 1.15
N LEU A 180 14.97 -4.69 0.94
CA LEU A 180 13.65 -5.30 0.89
C LEU A 180 13.14 -5.76 2.27
N CYS A 181 14.04 -5.95 3.25
CA CYS A 181 13.72 -6.28 4.64
C CYS A 181 13.15 -5.07 5.41
#